data_AF-A0A933GKN0-F1
#
_entry.id   AF-A0A933GKN0-F1
#
_cell.length_a   1.000
_cell.length_b   1.000
_cell.length_c   1.000
_cell.angle_alpha   90.00
_cell.angle_beta   90.00
_cell.angle_gamma   90.00
#
_symmetry.space_group_name_H-M   'P 1'
#
loop_
_entity.id
_entity.type
_entity.pdbx_description
1 polymer ?
#
loop_
_entity_poly.entity_id
_entity_poly.type
_entity_poly.pdbx_seq_one_letter_code
_entity_poly.pdbx_strand_id
1 'polypeptide(L)' 'FVCLCDGSVFDRYGVPRGGPASRPLDLMRIDVQPDGTLVVDSAAIAERAAFEPSQAKAR' A
#
# COMPACT_ATOMS: atom_id res chain seq x y z
N PHE A 1 -9.00 2.38 -3.18
CA PHE A 1 -9.42 2.23 -1.77
C PHE A 1 -10.09 3.53 -1.32
N VAL A 2 -11.14 3.46 -0.51
CA VAL A 2 -11.85 4.64 0.03
C VAL A 2 -11.94 4.49 1.54
N CYS A 3 -11.41 5.46 2.29
CA CYS A 3 -11.50 5.52 3.74
C CYS A 3 -12.91 5.95 4.15
N LEU A 4 -13.57 5.14 4.98
CA LEU A 4 -14.94 5.41 5.44
C LEU A 4 -15.00 6.49 6.53
N CYS A 5 -13.89 6.84 7.17
CA CYS A 5 -13.85 7.83 8.24
C CYS A 5 -13.91 9.27 7.71
N ASP A 6 -13.16 9.57 6.64
CA ASP A 6 -12.96 10.96 6.17
C ASP A 6 -13.05 11.11 4.64
N GLY A 7 -13.39 10.04 3.91
CA GLY A 7 -13.54 10.07 2.46
C GLY A 7 -12.22 10.12 1.68
N SER A 8 -11.06 9.90 2.31
CA SER A 8 -9.79 9.79 1.59
C SER A 8 -9.83 8.68 0.54
N VAL A 9 -9.44 9.01 -0.69
CA VAL A 9 -9.45 8.10 -1.84
C VAL A 9 -8.03 7.80 -2.26
N PHE A 10 -7.72 6.53 -2.49
CA PHE A 10 -6.41 6.06 -2.93
C PHE A 10 -6.55 5.19 -4.18
N ASP A 11 -5.60 5.31 -5.10
CA ASP A 11 -5.55 4.42 -6.27
C ASP A 11 -5.00 3.02 -5.94
N ARG A 12 -4.80 2.19 -6.97
CA ARG A 12 -4.28 0.81 -6.82
C ARG A 12 -2.84 0.74 -6.31
N TYR A 13 -2.11 1.85 -6.30
CA TYR A 13 -0.74 1.97 -5.81
C TYR A 13 -0.68 2.65 -4.44
N GLY A 14 -1.85 2.88 -3.83
CA GLY A 14 -1.98 3.55 -2.54
C GLY A 14 -1.66 5.05 -2.59
N VAL A 15 -1.67 5.68 -3.77
CA VAL A 15 -1.45 7.12 -3.92
C VAL A 15 -2.77 7.87 -3.68
N PRO A 16 -2.79 8.92 -2.85
CA PRO A 16 -4.00 9.71 -2.62
C PRO A 16 -4.48 10.37 -3.92
N ARG A 17 -5.79 10.31 -4.16
CA ARG A 17 -6.52 10.90 -5.29
C ARG A 17 -7.62 11.87 -4.86
N GLY A 18 -7.92 11.94 -3.57
CA GLY A 18 -8.90 12.86 -3.00
C GLY A 18 -9.03 12.70 -1.49
N GLY A 19 -9.72 13.66 -0.86
CA GLY A 19 -9.88 13.72 0.60
C GLY A 19 -8.64 14.25 1.34
N PRO A 20 -8.62 14.17 2.68
CA PRO A 20 -7.61 14.85 3.51
C PRO A 20 -6.26 14.14 3.61
N ALA A 21 -6.12 12.87 3.21
CA ALA A 21 -4.85 12.16 3.30
C ALA A 21 -3.74 12.80 2.43
N SER A 22 -2.64 13.18 3.07
CA SER A 22 -1.53 13.93 2.44
C SER A 22 -0.38 13.07 1.91
N ARG A 23 -0.34 11.77 2.25
CA ARG A 23 0.75 10.85 1.87
C ARG A 23 0.22 9.53 1.30
N PRO A 24 1.02 8.80 0.52
CA PRO A 24 0.71 7.44 0.10
C PRO A 24 0.59 6.46 1.28
N LEU A 25 -0.11 5.35 1.05
CA LEU A 25 -0.12 4.21 1.98
C LEU A 25 1.26 3.55 2.08
N ASP A 26 1.58 3.02 3.26
CA ASP A 26 2.83 2.31 3.50
C ASP A 26 2.85 0.93 2.83
N LEU A 27 4.05 0.40 2.60
CA LEU A 27 4.24 -0.96 2.12
C LEU A 27 4.62 -1.88 3.28
N MET A 28 4.13 -3.11 3.24
CA MET A 28 4.53 -4.18 4.15
C MET A 28 5.12 -5.33 3.34
N ARG A 29 6.14 -5.99 3.89
CA ARG A 29 6.73 -7.17 3.26
C ARG A 29 5.75 -8.34 3.35
N ILE A 30 5.62 -9.07 2.25
CA ILE A 30 4.82 -10.30 2.18
C ILE A 30 5.72 -11.44 1.77
N ASP A 31 5.66 -12.54 2.51
CA ASP A 31 6.28 -13.80 2.15
C ASP A 31 5.19 -14.79 1.71
N VAL A 32 5.39 -15.42 0.55
CA VAL A 32 4.51 -16.50 0.05
C VAL A 32 5.13 -17.82 0.46
N GLN A 33 4.44 -18.54 1.34
CA GLN A 33 4.90 -19.84 1.82
C GLN A 33 4.69 -20.93 0.75
N PRO A 34 5.41 -22.07 0.84
CA PRO A 34 5.30 -23.16 -0.15
C PRO A 34 3.89 -23.73 -0.32
N ASP A 35 3.04 -23.62 0.70
CA ASP A 35 1.65 -24.06 0.71
C ASP A 35 0.67 -23.01 0.14
N GLY A 36 1.16 -21.84 -0.27
CA GLY A 36 0.37 -20.72 -0.78
C GLY A 36 -0.12 -19.74 0.30
N THR A 37 0.20 -19.97 1.57
CA THR A 37 -0.13 -19.04 2.66
C THR A 37 0.65 -17.74 2.50
N LEU A 38 -0.03 -16.59 2.62
CA LEU A 38 0.61 -15.28 2.66
C LEU A 38 0.89 -14.86 4.10
N VAL A 39 2.15 -14.58 4.40
CA VAL A 39 2.56 -13.99 5.69
C VAL A 39 2.88 -12.52 5.46
N VAL A 40 2.16 -11.64 6.16
CA VAL A 40 2.40 -10.19 6.13
C VAL A 40 3.22 -9.80 7.35
N ASP A 41 4.40 -9.22 7.12
CA ASP A 41 5.26 -8.72 8.18
C ASP A 41 4.84 -7.29 8.54
N SER A 42 4.03 -7.17 9.60
CA SER A 42 3.54 -5.88 10.10
C SER A 42 4.57 -5.07 10.89
N ALA A 43 5.74 -5.65 11.17
CA ALA A 43 6.87 -4.94 11.79
C ALA A 43 7.78 -4.30 10.73
N ALA A 44 7.83 -4.87 9.52
CA ALA A 44 8.59 -4.34 8.39
C ALA A 44 7.79 -3.33 7.54
N ILE A 45 7.49 -2.17 8.12
CA ILE A 45 6.77 -1.08 7.44
C ILE A 45 7.75 -0.18 6.69
N ALA A 46 7.50 0.01 5.39
CA ALA A 46 8.21 0.97 4.56
C ALA A 46 7.30 2.16 4.20
N GLU A 47 7.53 3.30 4.86
CA GLU A 47 6.89 4.56 4.51
C GLU A 47 7.41 5.09 3.16
N ARG A 48 6.55 5.77 2.42
CA ARG A 48 6.86 6.30 1.09
C ARG A 48 6.53 7.77 0.97
N ALA A 49 7.45 8.53 0.39
CA ALA A 49 7.20 9.91 -0.03
C ALA A 49 6.33 9.98 -1.29
N ALA A 50 6.50 9.03 -2.22
CA ALA A 50 5.78 8.95 -3.49
C ALA A 50 5.67 7.50 -3.99
N PHE A 51 4.87 7.28 -5.03
CA PHE A 51 4.87 6.02 -5.75
C PHE A 51 6.08 5.93 -6.69
N GLU A 52 6.81 4.83 -6.58
CA GLU A 52 7.89 4.47 -7.51
C GLU A 52 7.49 3.24 -8.32
N PRO A 53 7.69 3.22 -9.65
CA PRO A 53 7.32 2.07 -10.49
C PRO A 53 7.90 0.73 -10.02
N SER A 54 9.09 0.74 -9.41
CA SER A 54 9.75 -0.45 -8.85
C SER A 54 8.95 -1.12 -7.72
N GLN A 55 8.00 -0.42 -7.11
CA GLN A 55 7.14 -0.92 -6.02
C GLN A 55 5.95 -1.73 -6.54
N ALA A 56 5.67 -1.70 -7.84
CA ALA A 56 4.58 -2.46 -8.44
C ALA A 56 5.15 -3.51 -9.39
N LYS A 57 4.51 -4.69 -9.43
CA LYS A 57 4.80 -5.64 -10.51
C LYS A 57 4.22 -5.08 -11.82
N ALA A 58 5.04 -5.11 -12.87
CA ALA A 58 4.57 -4.88 -14.23
C ALA A 58 3.46 -5.89 -14.56
N ARG A 59 2.40 -5.40 -15.22
CA ARG A 59 1.21 -6.20 -15.54
C ARG A 59 1.46 -7.10 -16.73
#